data_AF-A0A672ZWI0-F1
#
_entry.id   AF-A0A672ZWI0-F1
#
_cell.length_a   1.000
_cell.length_b   1.000
_cell.length_c   1.000
_cell.angle_alpha   90.00
_cell.angle_beta   90.00
_cell.angle_gamma   90.00
#
_symmetry.space_group_name_H-M   'P 1'
#
loop_
_entity.id
_entity.type
_entity.pdbx_description
1 polymer ?
#
loop_
_entity_poly.entity_id
_entity_poly.type
_entity_poly.pdbx_seq_one_letter_code
_entity_poly.pdbx_strand_id
1 'polypeptide(L)'
;YWTNTMKKNMTENRQKYRHNEALELPPICSDVRQKQRISIDTLPPEVKAPFPSDPVIPLRTKTTREFQEDMERAGQSGDWREVREFYLTTFDSFIEINAAFKREANGSFNTIDDSGVNAKFVNAVYDALLNTPQDIQKSVLKGIINSLLREWKGPRSKDDLRAYFILVQNPQYSSISTYVIYAHLLRQISVLSEADHHFLVHWLKRLSARRFRQLVERLLQFISTRLFPAEADELPPLAKCSWWIPSATKVLGLFNAANSVSSPPIMPFTDFYNITLDHIDFMEEYRTWQNYGNSNRFSFCQFPFILSTVVKKAIIQKDSEQQMISQARQSLVSKVSRRQRVDMNLLFLNIKVRRAQLLSDSLDEVSPNSNHCISHGGADEWSLLEKLIILKHVF
;
A
#
# COMPACT_ATOMS: atom_id res chain seq x y z
N TYR A 1 -2.71 57.56 -1.92
CA TYR A 1 -3.77 56.63 -1.46
C TYR A 1 -3.30 55.18 -1.24
N TRP A 2 -2.01 54.94 -0.93
CA TRP A 2 -1.48 53.58 -0.68
C TRP A 2 -0.59 53.46 0.57
N THR A 3 -0.62 54.45 1.45
CA THR A 3 0.23 54.50 2.66
C THR A 3 -0.54 54.57 3.98
N ASN A 4 -1.86 54.80 3.95
CA ASN A 4 -2.72 54.81 5.15
C ASN A 4 -3.47 53.50 5.41
N THR A 5 -3.62 52.62 4.41
CA THR A 5 -4.33 51.34 4.56
C THR A 5 -3.49 50.28 5.29
N MET A 6 -2.15 50.36 5.24
CA MET A 6 -1.27 49.43 5.96
C MET A 6 -1.11 49.73 7.46
N LYS A 7 -1.34 50.97 7.91
CA LYS A 7 -1.26 51.32 9.34
C LYS A 7 -2.51 50.91 10.12
N LYS A 8 -3.68 50.84 9.48
CA LYS A 8 -4.93 50.38 10.12
C LYS A 8 -4.97 48.86 10.32
N ASN A 9 -4.43 48.09 9.36
CA ASN A 9 -4.37 46.62 9.47
C ASN A 9 -3.34 46.11 10.50
N MET A 10 -2.33 46.92 10.86
CA MET A 10 -1.35 46.57 11.91
C MET A 10 -1.84 46.85 13.34
N THR A 11 -2.89 47.68 13.51
CA THR A 11 -3.48 47.96 14.83
C THR A 11 -4.62 47.00 15.16
N GLU A 12 -5.41 46.57 14.17
CA GLU A 12 -6.48 45.57 14.37
C GLU A 12 -5.95 44.14 14.59
N ASN A 13 -4.79 43.77 14.04
CA ASN A 13 -4.16 42.47 14.32
C ASN A 13 -3.44 42.38 15.67
N ARG A 14 -3.17 43.51 16.34
CA ARG A 14 -2.54 43.54 17.69
C ARG A 14 -3.49 43.22 18.84
N GLN A 15 -4.80 43.15 18.59
CA GLN A 15 -5.80 42.77 19.60
C GLN A 15 -6.25 41.31 19.53
N LYS A 16 -5.92 40.57 18.46
CA LYS A 16 -6.35 39.16 18.29
C LYS A 16 -5.36 38.11 18.80
N TYR A 17 -4.14 38.49 19.16
CA TYR A 17 -3.09 37.58 19.66
C TYR A 17 -2.70 37.88 21.11
N ARG A 18 -3.68 37.99 22.01
CA ARG A 18 -3.41 38.18 23.45
C ARG A 18 -3.98 37.10 24.37
N HIS A 19 -4.41 35.96 23.84
CA HIS A 19 -4.74 34.78 24.64
C HIS A 19 -4.15 33.51 24.01
N ASN A 20 -3.05 33.06 24.61
CA ASN A 20 -2.59 31.67 24.80
C ASN A 20 -1.05 31.61 24.77
N GLU A 21 -0.43 32.20 25.78
CA GLU A 21 0.91 31.82 26.24
C GLU A 21 0.72 30.88 27.44
N ALA A 22 1.10 29.61 27.27
CA ALA A 22 1.67 28.71 28.28
C ALA A 22 1.50 27.25 27.82
N LEU A 23 2.55 26.66 27.24
CA LEU A 23 2.92 25.25 27.43
C LEU A 23 4.27 24.99 26.75
N GLU A 24 5.25 24.71 27.60
CA GLU A 24 6.65 24.45 27.26
C GLU A 24 6.84 23.16 26.45
N LEU A 25 7.91 23.13 25.64
CA LEU A 25 8.42 21.96 24.93
C LEU A 25 9.18 21.03 25.89
N PRO A 26 9.02 19.69 25.82
CA PRO A 26 9.83 18.78 26.62
C PRO A 26 11.20 18.48 25.97
N PRO A 27 12.26 18.26 26.76
CA PRO A 27 13.60 17.96 26.27
C PRO A 27 13.81 16.46 26.00
N ILE A 28 14.76 16.19 25.11
CA ILE A 28 15.33 14.88 24.78
C ILE A 28 16.15 14.36 25.98
N CYS A 29 15.96 13.09 26.38
CA CYS A 29 16.93 12.41 27.24
C CYS A 29 16.99 10.90 26.94
N SER A 30 18.15 10.47 26.47
CA SER A 30 18.69 9.13 26.58
C SER A 30 19.34 8.98 27.95
N ASP A 31 18.85 8.09 28.83
CA ASP A 31 19.76 7.31 29.66
C ASP A 31 19.12 6.10 30.35
N VAL A 32 19.93 5.04 30.33
CA VAL A 32 19.70 3.69 30.85
C VAL A 32 19.73 3.72 32.38
N ARG A 33 18.72 3.12 33.05
CA ARG A 33 18.92 2.67 34.44
C ARG A 33 18.07 1.45 34.81
N GLN A 34 18.77 0.34 35.01
CA GLN A 34 18.33 -0.88 35.67
C GLN A 34 17.67 -0.57 37.04
N LYS A 35 16.52 -1.19 37.30
CA LYS A 35 16.00 -1.45 38.66
C LYS A 35 15.47 -2.89 38.66
N GLN A 36 16.27 -3.81 39.21
CA GLN A 36 16.17 -4.34 40.58
C GLN A 36 14.95 -5.23 40.81
N ARG A 37 15.27 -6.52 40.92
CA ARG A 37 14.47 -7.68 41.30
C ARG A 37 14.21 -7.64 42.81
N ILE A 38 12.96 -7.63 43.25
CA ILE A 38 12.56 -8.03 44.62
C ILE A 38 11.24 -8.81 44.56
N SER A 39 11.17 -9.78 45.48
CA SER A 39 10.40 -11.01 45.60
C SER A 39 8.90 -10.88 45.91
N ILE A 40 8.14 -11.81 45.29
CA ILE A 40 6.94 -12.56 45.72
C ILE A 40 6.19 -12.07 46.96
N ASP A 41 4.90 -11.75 46.77
CA ASP A 41 3.86 -12.21 47.69
C ASP A 41 2.58 -12.61 46.94
N THR A 42 1.99 -13.68 47.44
CA THR A 42 1.03 -14.61 46.85
C THR A 42 -0.37 -14.05 46.58
N LEU A 43 -0.92 -14.26 45.37
CA LEU A 43 -2.36 -14.16 45.05
C LEU A 43 -2.87 -15.50 44.49
N PRO A 44 -4.15 -15.88 44.73
CA PRO A 44 -4.66 -17.22 44.42
C PRO A 44 -4.78 -17.46 42.90
N PRO A 45 -4.72 -18.71 42.43
CA PRO A 45 -4.85 -19.01 41.02
C PRO A 45 -6.31 -18.82 40.60
N GLU A 46 -6.62 -17.67 40.01
CA GLU A 46 -7.78 -17.54 39.14
C GLU A 46 -7.64 -18.58 38.03
N VAL A 47 -8.60 -19.48 37.99
CA VAL A 47 -8.77 -20.52 36.98
C VAL A 47 -8.77 -19.83 35.62
N LYS A 48 -7.62 -19.87 34.92
CA LYS A 48 -7.55 -19.53 33.51
C LYS A 48 -8.61 -20.36 32.82
N ALA A 49 -9.66 -19.71 32.32
CA ALA A 49 -10.56 -20.32 31.36
C ALA A 49 -9.70 -20.99 30.29
N PRO A 50 -9.96 -22.27 29.94
CA PRO A 50 -9.21 -22.93 28.88
C PRO A 50 -9.23 -22.03 27.65
N PHE A 51 -8.05 -21.75 27.09
CA PHE A 51 -7.96 -21.15 25.76
C PHE A 51 -8.90 -21.94 24.84
N PRO A 52 -9.73 -21.29 24.01
CA PRO A 52 -10.52 -22.01 23.03
C PRO A 52 -9.54 -22.86 22.22
N SER A 53 -9.75 -24.17 22.23
CA SER A 53 -8.98 -25.13 21.46
C SER A 53 -8.95 -24.66 20.01
N ASP A 54 -7.79 -24.73 19.37
CA ASP A 54 -7.66 -24.40 17.94
C ASP A 54 -8.75 -25.16 17.15
N PRO A 55 -9.49 -24.48 16.26
CA PRO A 55 -10.56 -25.10 15.52
C PRO A 55 -10.02 -26.29 14.73
N VAL A 56 -10.63 -27.47 14.93
CA VAL A 56 -10.24 -28.69 14.20
C VAL A 56 -10.55 -28.48 12.72
N ILE A 57 -9.50 -28.43 11.89
CA ILE A 57 -9.64 -28.32 10.44
C ILE A 57 -10.25 -29.64 9.93
N PRO A 58 -11.40 -29.62 9.25
CA PRO A 58 -11.98 -30.81 8.64
C PRO A 58 -10.97 -31.49 7.69
N LEU A 59 -10.88 -32.82 7.72
CA LEU A 59 -10.07 -33.53 6.72
C LEU A 59 -10.81 -33.52 5.37
N ARG A 60 -10.20 -32.88 4.36
CA ARG A 60 -10.62 -32.99 2.97
C ARG A 60 -9.56 -33.77 2.20
N THR A 61 -9.96 -34.83 1.50
CA THR A 61 -9.06 -35.71 0.75
C THR A 61 -9.16 -35.55 -0.76
N LYS A 62 -10.08 -34.69 -1.24
CA LYS A 62 -10.36 -34.55 -2.67
C LYS A 62 -9.11 -34.08 -3.42
N THR A 63 -8.67 -34.89 -4.38
CA THR A 63 -7.47 -34.61 -5.17
C THR A 63 -7.79 -33.76 -6.39
N THR A 64 -6.76 -33.14 -6.97
CA THR A 64 -6.89 -32.40 -8.24
C THR A 64 -7.49 -33.25 -9.36
N ARG A 65 -7.12 -34.54 -9.42
CA ARG A 65 -7.58 -35.45 -10.45
C ARG A 65 -9.07 -35.78 -10.29
N GLU A 66 -9.48 -36.15 -9.08
CA GLU A 66 -10.89 -36.42 -8.77
C GLU A 66 -11.77 -35.21 -9.07
N PHE A 67 -11.32 -34.00 -8.71
CA PHE A 67 -12.05 -32.77 -9.06
C PHE A 67 -12.18 -32.56 -10.57
N GLN A 68 -11.14 -32.84 -11.35
CA GLN A 68 -11.21 -32.73 -12.81
C GLN A 68 -12.15 -33.77 -13.42
N GLU A 69 -12.12 -35.01 -12.92
CA GLU A 69 -13.05 -36.07 -13.35
C GLU A 69 -14.50 -35.68 -13.04
N ASP A 70 -14.79 -35.06 -11.89
CA ASP A 70 -16.13 -34.55 -11.56
C ASP A 70 -16.58 -33.43 -12.50
N MET A 71 -15.68 -32.51 -12.84
CA MET A 71 -15.95 -31.43 -13.79
C MET A 71 -16.23 -31.96 -15.20
N GLU A 72 -15.47 -32.93 -15.67
CA GLU A 72 -15.68 -33.57 -16.97
C GLU A 72 -17.00 -34.35 -17.00
N ARG A 73 -17.29 -35.12 -15.95
CA ARG A 73 -18.58 -35.83 -15.81
C ARG A 73 -19.76 -34.87 -15.77
N ALA A 74 -19.66 -33.77 -15.03
CA ALA A 74 -20.70 -32.75 -14.97
C ALA A 74 -20.89 -32.04 -16.33
N GLY A 75 -19.80 -31.77 -17.05
CA GLY A 75 -19.85 -31.19 -18.39
C GLY A 75 -20.50 -32.09 -19.43
N GLN A 76 -20.28 -33.41 -19.34
CA GLN A 76 -20.88 -34.39 -20.26
C GLN A 76 -22.33 -34.74 -19.90
N SER A 77 -22.64 -34.91 -18.61
CA SER A 77 -23.97 -35.33 -18.15
C SER A 77 -24.96 -34.18 -17.94
N GLY A 78 -24.46 -32.96 -17.73
CA GLY A 78 -25.24 -31.80 -17.30
C GLY A 78 -25.60 -31.83 -15.80
N ASP A 79 -25.22 -32.87 -15.05
CA ASP A 79 -25.46 -32.96 -13.61
C ASP A 79 -24.32 -32.31 -12.82
N TRP A 80 -24.58 -31.11 -12.31
CA TRP A 80 -23.60 -30.31 -11.58
C TRP A 80 -23.67 -30.47 -10.06
N ARG A 81 -24.44 -31.43 -9.52
CA ARG A 81 -24.68 -31.54 -8.07
C ARG A 81 -23.40 -31.71 -7.25
N GLU A 82 -22.53 -32.64 -7.63
CA GLU A 82 -21.27 -32.92 -6.93
C GLU A 82 -20.31 -31.72 -6.97
N VAL A 83 -20.19 -31.08 -8.13
CA VAL A 83 -19.37 -29.87 -8.33
C VAL A 83 -19.91 -28.71 -7.51
N ARG A 84 -21.24 -28.51 -7.53
CA ARG A 84 -21.91 -27.46 -6.76
C ARG A 84 -21.72 -27.66 -5.26
N GLU A 85 -21.89 -28.88 -4.76
CA GLU A 85 -21.66 -29.20 -3.36
C GLU A 85 -20.22 -28.92 -2.94
N PHE A 86 -19.25 -29.34 -3.76
CA PHE A 86 -17.84 -29.03 -3.51
C PHE A 86 -17.59 -27.52 -3.36
N TYR A 87 -18.00 -26.72 -4.34
CA TYR A 87 -17.81 -25.26 -4.29
C TYR A 87 -18.53 -24.60 -3.10
N LEU A 88 -19.77 -25.01 -2.83
CA LEU A 88 -20.53 -24.50 -1.70
C LEU A 88 -19.84 -24.77 -0.39
N THR A 89 -19.40 -26.00 -0.18
CA THR A 89 -18.75 -26.40 1.07
C THR A 89 -17.38 -25.74 1.21
N THR A 90 -16.55 -25.76 0.17
CA THR A 90 -15.19 -25.20 0.22
C THR A 90 -15.18 -23.70 0.52
N PHE A 91 -16.09 -22.92 -0.08
CA PHE A 91 -16.09 -21.46 0.09
C PHE A 91 -17.06 -20.95 1.18
N ASP A 92 -17.66 -21.84 1.98
CA ASP A 92 -18.56 -21.45 3.07
C ASP A 92 -17.85 -20.72 4.22
N SER A 93 -16.60 -21.10 4.50
CA SER A 93 -15.80 -20.51 5.58
C SER A 93 -14.30 -20.58 5.31
N PHE A 94 -13.52 -19.77 6.02
CA PHE A 94 -12.05 -19.84 5.97
C PHE A 94 -11.52 -21.20 6.43
N ILE A 95 -12.20 -21.87 7.36
CA ILE A 95 -11.82 -23.20 7.83
C ILE A 95 -11.95 -24.22 6.68
N GLU A 96 -13.04 -24.17 5.92
CA GLU A 96 -13.26 -25.07 4.78
C GLU A 96 -12.32 -24.79 3.61
N ILE A 97 -11.98 -23.51 3.37
CA ILE A 97 -10.97 -23.13 2.38
C ILE A 97 -9.62 -23.75 2.75
N ASN A 98 -9.20 -23.62 4.01
CA ASN A 98 -7.95 -24.21 4.48
C ASN A 98 -8.00 -25.74 4.42
N ALA A 99 -9.10 -26.35 4.85
CA ALA A 99 -9.30 -27.78 4.78
C ALA A 99 -9.14 -28.31 3.35
N ALA A 100 -9.73 -27.64 2.36
CA ALA A 100 -9.71 -28.08 0.97
C ALA A 100 -8.34 -27.88 0.28
N PHE A 101 -7.63 -26.79 0.59
CA PHE A 101 -6.45 -26.39 -0.19
C PHE A 101 -5.11 -26.55 0.53
N LYS A 102 -5.07 -26.85 1.83
CA LYS A 102 -3.82 -27.13 2.55
C LYS A 102 -3.34 -28.55 2.22
N ARG A 103 -2.06 -28.72 1.85
CA ARG A 103 -1.51 -30.03 1.43
C ARG A 103 -1.56 -31.09 2.53
N GLU A 104 -1.33 -30.68 3.78
CA GLU A 104 -1.42 -31.56 4.95
C GLU A 104 -2.24 -30.84 6.02
N ALA A 105 -3.38 -31.42 6.42
CA ALA A 105 -4.30 -30.81 7.38
C ALA A 105 -3.59 -30.40 8.69
N ASN A 106 -2.73 -31.30 9.19
CA ASN A 106 -1.98 -31.12 10.44
C ASN A 106 -0.55 -30.56 10.23
N GLY A 107 -0.14 -30.27 8.99
CA GLY A 107 1.19 -29.74 8.70
C GLY A 107 1.36 -28.33 9.28
N SER A 108 2.46 -28.10 10.00
CA SER A 108 2.82 -26.81 10.59
C SER A 108 3.48 -25.87 9.58
N PHE A 109 2.72 -25.43 8.56
CA PHE A 109 3.22 -24.54 7.50
C PHE A 109 3.30 -23.06 7.93
N ASN A 110 3.75 -22.77 9.13
CA ASN A 110 3.69 -21.41 9.72
C ASN A 110 4.91 -20.56 9.38
N THR A 111 5.57 -20.83 8.25
CA THR A 111 6.79 -20.13 7.82
C THR A 111 6.52 -19.20 6.64
N ILE A 112 7.41 -18.24 6.45
CA ILE A 112 7.37 -17.34 5.28
C ILE A 112 7.66 -18.11 3.98
N ASP A 113 8.46 -19.17 4.04
CA ASP A 113 8.88 -19.93 2.86
C ASP A 113 7.77 -20.80 2.30
N ASP A 114 6.89 -21.31 3.16
CA ASP A 114 5.84 -22.23 2.74
C ASP A 114 4.50 -21.98 3.39
N SER A 115 3.53 -21.56 2.57
CA SER A 115 2.14 -21.41 2.97
C SER A 115 1.46 -22.76 3.17
N GLY A 116 2.01 -23.87 2.64
CA GLY A 116 1.36 -25.17 2.67
C GLY A 116 0.17 -25.32 1.73
N VAL A 117 -0.17 -24.28 0.97
CA VAL A 117 -1.29 -24.28 0.02
C VAL A 117 -0.92 -25.10 -1.22
N ASN A 118 -1.80 -26.01 -1.64
CA ASN A 118 -1.69 -26.76 -2.87
C ASN A 118 -2.02 -25.87 -4.07
N ALA A 119 -1.02 -25.11 -4.54
CA ALA A 119 -1.19 -24.17 -5.64
C ALA A 119 -1.71 -24.84 -6.93
N LYS A 120 -1.32 -26.10 -7.21
CA LYS A 120 -1.83 -26.84 -8.38
C LYS A 120 -3.34 -27.07 -8.28
N PHE A 121 -3.82 -27.45 -7.10
CA PHE A 121 -5.24 -27.69 -6.89
C PHE A 121 -6.05 -26.39 -6.90
N VAL A 122 -5.57 -25.33 -6.23
CA VAL A 122 -6.19 -23.99 -6.28
C VAL A 122 -6.33 -23.50 -7.72
N ASN A 123 -5.26 -23.64 -8.52
CA ASN A 123 -5.27 -23.27 -9.93
C ASN A 123 -6.33 -24.03 -10.73
N ALA A 124 -6.41 -25.36 -10.56
CA ALA A 124 -7.40 -26.19 -11.26
C ALA A 124 -8.84 -25.79 -10.89
N VAL A 125 -9.11 -25.57 -9.60
CA VAL A 125 -10.44 -25.16 -9.12
C VAL A 125 -10.83 -23.78 -9.62
N TYR A 126 -9.91 -22.82 -9.66
CA TYR A 126 -10.22 -21.49 -10.17
C TYR A 126 -10.31 -21.40 -11.69
N ASP A 127 -9.48 -22.14 -12.44
CA ASP A 127 -9.58 -22.18 -13.91
C ASP A 127 -10.90 -22.80 -14.36
N ALA A 128 -11.41 -23.78 -13.62
CA ALA A 128 -12.69 -24.42 -13.88
C ALA A 128 -13.89 -23.53 -13.54
N LEU A 129 -13.76 -22.64 -12.54
CA LEU A 129 -14.88 -21.91 -11.95
C LEU A 129 -15.69 -21.09 -12.96
N LEU A 130 -15.02 -20.38 -13.88
CA LEU A 130 -15.71 -19.56 -14.88
C LEU A 130 -16.48 -20.38 -15.93
N ASN A 131 -16.16 -21.67 -16.07
CA ASN A 131 -16.85 -22.59 -16.97
C ASN A 131 -18.04 -23.30 -16.31
N THR A 132 -18.26 -23.10 -15.01
CA THR A 132 -19.42 -23.65 -14.29
C THR A 132 -20.69 -22.83 -14.54
N PRO A 133 -21.88 -23.42 -14.34
CA PRO A 133 -23.15 -22.70 -14.33
C PRO A 133 -23.16 -21.45 -13.44
N GLN A 134 -23.93 -20.44 -13.85
CA GLN A 134 -23.97 -19.12 -13.18
C GLN A 134 -24.49 -19.19 -11.72
N ASP A 135 -25.33 -20.16 -11.38
CA ASP A 135 -25.79 -20.37 -10.00
C ASP A 135 -24.64 -20.83 -9.09
N ILE A 136 -23.74 -21.71 -9.57
CA ILE A 136 -22.55 -22.15 -8.83
C ILE A 136 -21.60 -20.97 -8.62
N GLN A 137 -21.35 -20.20 -9.68
CA GLN A 137 -20.55 -18.98 -9.61
C GLN A 137 -21.08 -17.99 -8.56
N LYS A 138 -22.40 -17.76 -8.53
CA LYS A 138 -23.06 -16.90 -7.52
C LYS A 138 -22.98 -17.50 -6.12
N SER A 139 -23.10 -18.81 -5.98
CA SER A 139 -22.98 -19.54 -4.72
C SER A 139 -21.58 -19.38 -4.10
N VAL A 140 -20.52 -19.47 -4.90
CA VAL A 140 -19.14 -19.20 -4.44
C VAL A 140 -19.02 -17.79 -3.89
N LEU A 141 -19.48 -16.78 -4.64
CA LEU A 141 -19.44 -15.39 -4.20
C LEU A 141 -20.23 -15.16 -2.91
N LYS A 142 -21.39 -15.82 -2.76
CA LYS A 142 -22.20 -15.77 -1.53
C LYS A 142 -21.44 -16.37 -0.33
N GLY A 143 -20.77 -17.51 -0.51
CA GLY A 143 -19.93 -18.11 0.54
C GLY A 143 -18.79 -17.18 0.97
N ILE A 144 -18.13 -16.54 0.00
CA ILE A 144 -17.09 -15.54 0.25
C ILE A 144 -17.65 -14.34 1.03
N ILE A 145 -18.81 -13.80 0.64
CA ILE A 145 -19.47 -12.71 1.38
C ILE A 145 -19.71 -13.13 2.84
N ASN A 146 -20.29 -14.31 3.06
CA ASN A 146 -20.56 -14.82 4.40
C ASN A 146 -19.28 -14.96 5.23
N SER A 147 -18.20 -15.44 4.62
CA SER A 147 -16.88 -15.55 5.26
C SER A 147 -16.30 -14.18 5.64
N LEU A 148 -16.43 -13.18 4.75
CA LEU A 148 -15.90 -11.83 4.98
C LEU A 148 -16.74 -11.02 5.97
N LEU A 149 -18.05 -11.26 6.06
CA LEU A 149 -18.94 -10.56 6.98
C LEU A 149 -18.77 -10.97 8.45
N ARG A 150 -18.18 -12.14 8.73
CA ARG A 150 -17.92 -12.57 10.11
C ARG A 150 -16.93 -11.60 10.76
N GLU A 151 -17.41 -10.82 11.73
CA GLU A 151 -16.58 -9.91 12.51
C GLU A 151 -15.53 -10.71 13.30
N TRP A 152 -14.25 -10.51 12.99
CA TRP A 152 -13.16 -11.09 13.76
C TRP A 152 -12.65 -10.09 14.78
N LYS A 153 -12.75 -10.43 16.06
CA LYS A 153 -12.26 -9.62 17.19
C LYS A 153 -11.01 -10.29 17.77
N GLY A 154 -9.92 -10.31 17.02
CA GLY A 154 -8.66 -10.92 17.44
C GLY A 154 -7.55 -10.85 16.39
N PRO A 155 -6.30 -11.17 16.76
CA PRO A 155 -5.21 -11.31 15.79
C PRO A 155 -5.53 -12.42 14.79
N ARG A 156 -5.17 -12.20 13.53
CA ARG A 156 -5.41 -13.18 12.46
C ARG A 156 -4.47 -14.38 12.64
N SER A 157 -5.03 -15.57 12.47
CA SER A 157 -4.27 -16.81 12.42
C SER A 157 -3.56 -16.96 11.07
N LYS A 158 -2.59 -17.87 10.98
CA LYS A 158 -1.93 -18.16 9.70
C LYS A 158 -2.88 -18.85 8.70
N ASP A 159 -3.88 -19.57 9.19
CA ASP A 159 -4.95 -20.12 8.34
C ASP A 159 -5.82 -19.01 7.76
N ASP A 160 -6.10 -17.93 8.50
CA ASP A 160 -6.78 -16.76 7.93
C ASP A 160 -5.97 -16.14 6.79
N LEU A 161 -4.65 -16.01 6.95
CA LEU A 161 -3.77 -15.51 5.90
C LEU A 161 -3.78 -16.40 4.66
N ARG A 162 -3.80 -17.73 4.82
CA ARG A 162 -3.92 -18.69 3.71
C ARG A 162 -5.26 -18.52 3.00
N ALA A 163 -6.35 -18.36 3.76
CA ALA A 163 -7.66 -18.09 3.18
C ALA A 163 -7.66 -16.79 2.37
N TYR A 164 -7.08 -15.69 2.89
CA TYR A 164 -6.92 -14.45 2.12
C TYR A 164 -6.07 -14.64 0.86
N PHE A 165 -4.94 -15.35 0.98
CA PHE A 165 -4.06 -15.68 -0.13
C PHE A 165 -4.76 -16.51 -1.21
N ILE A 166 -5.66 -17.43 -0.83
CA ILE A 166 -6.46 -18.21 -1.78
C ILE A 166 -7.57 -17.34 -2.39
N LEU A 167 -8.29 -16.58 -1.57
CA LEU A 167 -9.45 -15.79 -2.00
C LEU A 167 -9.06 -14.67 -2.97
N VAL A 168 -7.94 -13.99 -2.76
CA VAL A 168 -7.50 -12.89 -3.64
C VAL A 168 -7.28 -13.36 -5.09
N GLN A 169 -7.06 -14.67 -5.28
CA GLN A 169 -6.82 -15.28 -6.58
C GLN A 169 -8.11 -15.52 -7.39
N ASN A 170 -9.30 -15.44 -6.78
CA ASN A 170 -10.57 -15.78 -7.44
C ASN A 170 -10.79 -14.98 -8.75
N PRO A 171 -10.95 -15.65 -9.91
CA PRO A 171 -11.06 -14.99 -11.21
C PRO A 171 -12.35 -14.19 -11.44
N GLN A 172 -13.40 -14.45 -10.64
CA GLN A 172 -14.69 -13.76 -10.74
C GLN A 172 -14.59 -12.24 -10.46
N TYR A 173 -13.53 -11.80 -9.78
CA TYR A 173 -13.25 -10.39 -9.49
C TYR A 173 -12.86 -9.57 -10.72
N SER A 174 -12.83 -10.16 -11.91
CA SER A 174 -12.57 -9.43 -13.16
C SER A 174 -13.81 -8.69 -13.68
N SER A 175 -14.99 -8.95 -13.13
CA SER A 175 -16.27 -8.33 -13.52
C SER A 175 -16.67 -7.21 -12.54
N ILE A 176 -17.20 -6.10 -13.07
CA ILE A 176 -17.69 -4.95 -12.28
C ILE A 176 -18.73 -5.38 -11.23
N SER A 177 -19.59 -6.35 -11.57
CA SER A 177 -20.65 -6.83 -10.67
C SER A 177 -20.13 -7.48 -9.38
N THR A 178 -18.86 -7.87 -9.32
CA THR A 178 -18.24 -8.50 -8.15
C THR A 178 -17.28 -7.57 -7.40
N TYR A 179 -17.11 -6.33 -7.87
CA TYR A 179 -16.14 -5.37 -7.31
C TYR A 179 -16.44 -4.99 -5.86
N VAL A 180 -17.71 -4.98 -5.43
CA VAL A 180 -18.05 -4.74 -4.03
C VAL A 180 -17.42 -5.81 -3.13
N ILE A 181 -17.57 -7.07 -3.51
CA ILE A 181 -17.01 -8.23 -2.77
C ILE A 181 -15.49 -8.13 -2.78
N TYR A 182 -14.91 -7.85 -3.95
CA TYR A 182 -13.47 -7.72 -4.09
C TYR A 182 -12.91 -6.59 -3.22
N ALA A 183 -13.56 -5.42 -3.22
CA ALA A 183 -13.19 -4.30 -2.38
C ALA A 183 -13.15 -4.70 -0.90
N HIS A 184 -14.19 -5.37 -0.40
CA HIS A 184 -14.23 -5.81 1.00
C HIS A 184 -13.10 -6.79 1.34
N LEU A 185 -12.76 -7.72 0.44
CA LEU A 185 -11.60 -8.59 0.60
C LEU A 185 -10.29 -7.77 0.67
N LEU A 186 -10.08 -6.87 -0.29
CA LEU A 186 -8.89 -6.02 -0.35
C LEU A 186 -8.77 -5.14 0.90
N ARG A 187 -9.89 -4.66 1.43
CA ARG A 187 -9.92 -3.89 2.67
C ARG A 187 -9.40 -4.72 3.84
N GLN A 188 -9.89 -5.96 4.00
CA GLN A 188 -9.41 -6.83 5.08
C GLN A 188 -7.93 -7.13 4.96
N ILE A 189 -7.42 -7.39 3.74
CA ILE A 189 -5.99 -7.61 3.50
C ILE A 189 -5.19 -6.33 3.81
N SER A 190 -5.68 -5.15 3.42
CA SER A 190 -4.97 -3.87 3.59
C SER A 190 -4.81 -3.40 5.05
N VAL A 191 -5.60 -3.95 5.97
CA VAL A 191 -5.59 -3.61 7.41
C VAL A 191 -4.92 -4.70 8.26
N LEU A 192 -4.39 -5.76 7.62
CA LEU A 192 -3.54 -6.72 8.32
C LEU A 192 -2.29 -6.04 8.89
N SER A 193 -1.68 -6.69 9.89
CA SER A 193 -0.44 -6.21 10.49
C SER A 193 0.73 -6.30 9.50
N GLU A 194 1.76 -5.47 9.69
CA GLU A 194 3.00 -5.52 8.89
C GLU A 194 3.64 -6.92 8.93
N ALA A 195 3.56 -7.60 10.09
CA ALA A 195 4.04 -8.97 10.23
C ALA A 195 3.28 -9.93 9.32
N ASP A 196 1.95 -9.80 9.21
CA ASP A 196 1.14 -10.65 8.34
C ASP A 196 1.31 -10.31 6.85
N HIS A 197 1.49 -9.03 6.51
CA HIS A 197 1.88 -8.61 5.17
C HIS A 197 3.20 -9.24 4.74
N HIS A 198 4.18 -9.35 5.65
CA HIS A 198 5.44 -10.01 5.36
C HIS A 198 5.26 -11.48 4.93
N PHE A 199 4.39 -12.24 5.61
CA PHE A 199 4.04 -13.61 5.18
C PHE A 199 3.39 -13.62 3.79
N LEU A 200 2.39 -12.75 3.57
CA LEU A 200 1.70 -12.68 2.28
C LEU A 200 2.66 -12.34 1.14
N VAL A 201 3.58 -11.40 1.33
CA VAL A 201 4.60 -11.01 0.34
C VAL A 201 5.44 -12.22 -0.07
N HIS A 202 5.94 -13.00 0.89
CA HIS A 202 6.74 -14.19 0.59
C HIS A 202 5.93 -15.31 -0.08
N TRP A 203 4.65 -15.48 0.28
CA TRP A 203 3.78 -16.45 -0.37
C TRP A 203 3.37 -16.03 -1.79
N LEU A 204 3.07 -14.75 -2.00
CA LEU A 204 2.77 -14.17 -3.32
C LEU A 204 3.95 -14.33 -4.29
N LYS A 205 5.19 -14.19 -3.80
CA LYS A 205 6.40 -14.41 -4.59
C LYS A 205 6.49 -15.83 -5.20
N ARG A 206 5.83 -16.83 -4.59
CA ARG A 206 5.85 -18.22 -5.05
C ARG A 206 4.80 -18.53 -6.12
N LEU A 207 3.94 -17.56 -6.47
CA LEU A 207 3.00 -17.72 -7.59
C LEU A 207 3.76 -17.82 -8.91
N SER A 208 3.17 -18.53 -9.89
CA SER A 208 3.73 -18.52 -11.24
C SER A 208 3.62 -17.13 -11.86
N ALA A 209 4.58 -16.75 -12.71
CA ALA A 209 4.61 -15.42 -13.34
C ALA A 209 3.29 -15.07 -14.07
N ARG A 210 2.67 -16.06 -14.74
CA ARG A 210 1.35 -15.90 -15.37
C ARG A 210 0.26 -15.50 -14.36
N ARG A 211 0.17 -16.23 -13.24
CA ARG A 211 -0.85 -15.95 -12.21
C ARG A 211 -0.60 -14.62 -11.54
N PHE A 212 0.65 -14.37 -11.18
CA PHE A 212 1.07 -13.13 -10.55
C PHE A 212 0.68 -11.91 -11.40
N ARG A 213 1.00 -11.95 -12.71
CA ARG A 213 0.61 -10.89 -13.66
C ARG A 213 -0.90 -10.71 -13.75
N GLN A 214 -1.68 -11.79 -13.88
CA GLN A 214 -3.14 -11.71 -13.93
C GLN A 214 -3.77 -11.03 -12.70
N LEU A 215 -3.17 -11.20 -11.53
CA LEU A 215 -3.66 -10.57 -10.29
C LEU A 215 -3.27 -9.09 -10.22
N VAL A 216 -2.06 -8.74 -10.65
CA VAL A 216 -1.62 -7.35 -10.78
C VAL A 216 -2.52 -6.60 -11.78
N GLU A 217 -2.73 -7.15 -12.98
CA GLU A 217 -3.63 -6.59 -14.00
C GLU A 217 -5.05 -6.39 -13.45
N ARG A 218 -5.58 -7.35 -12.69
CA ARG A 218 -6.92 -7.23 -12.08
C ARG A 218 -7.01 -6.11 -11.06
N LEU A 219 -5.99 -5.95 -10.21
CA LEU A 219 -5.92 -4.83 -9.25
C LEU A 219 -5.84 -3.49 -9.96
N LEU A 220 -5.00 -3.39 -11.00
CA LEU A 220 -4.87 -2.19 -11.81
C LEU A 220 -6.20 -1.84 -12.50
N GLN A 221 -6.85 -2.81 -13.14
CA GLN A 221 -8.15 -2.64 -13.79
C GLN A 221 -9.23 -2.22 -12.79
N PHE A 222 -9.25 -2.82 -11.59
CA PHE A 222 -10.16 -2.43 -10.51
C PHE A 222 -9.96 -0.96 -10.11
N ILE A 223 -8.71 -0.51 -9.94
CA ILE A 223 -8.38 0.89 -9.63
C ILE A 223 -8.82 1.82 -10.77
N SER A 224 -8.49 1.49 -12.02
CA SER A 224 -8.83 2.31 -13.19
C SER A 224 -10.32 2.45 -13.38
N THR A 225 -11.07 1.34 -13.33
CA THR A 225 -12.53 1.35 -13.46
C THR A 225 -13.20 2.09 -12.32
N ARG A 226 -12.61 2.07 -11.12
CA ARG A 226 -13.15 2.80 -9.97
C ARG A 226 -12.92 4.32 -10.09
N LEU A 227 -11.81 4.73 -10.68
CA LEU A 227 -11.50 6.14 -10.94
C LEU A 227 -12.31 6.70 -12.10
N PHE A 228 -12.47 5.91 -13.15
CA PHE A 228 -13.10 6.28 -14.41
C PHE A 228 -14.14 5.21 -14.79
N PRO A 229 -15.30 5.17 -14.10
CA PRO A 229 -16.36 4.24 -14.47
C PRO A 229 -16.93 4.59 -15.84
N ALA A 230 -17.30 3.58 -16.63
CA ALA A 230 -17.91 3.79 -17.95
C ALA A 230 -19.30 4.43 -17.81
N GLU A 231 -20.09 3.94 -16.84
CA GLU A 231 -21.43 4.43 -16.52
C GLU A 231 -21.48 4.89 -15.05
N ALA A 232 -22.10 6.06 -14.81
CA ALA A 232 -22.07 6.70 -13.48
C ALA A 232 -22.77 5.89 -12.37
N ASP A 233 -23.74 5.06 -12.74
CA ASP A 233 -24.60 4.32 -11.79
C ASP A 233 -24.18 2.85 -11.58
N GLU A 234 -23.16 2.35 -12.31
CA GLU A 234 -22.71 0.96 -12.17
C GLU A 234 -22.02 0.66 -10.83
N LEU A 235 -21.42 1.70 -10.21
CA LEU A 235 -20.65 1.55 -8.99
C LEU A 235 -21.19 2.47 -7.87
N PRO A 236 -21.06 2.06 -6.60
CA PRO A 236 -21.49 2.90 -5.48
C PRO A 236 -20.82 4.28 -5.49
N PRO A 237 -21.48 5.35 -5.04
CA PRO A 237 -20.91 6.70 -5.03
C PRO A 237 -19.56 6.78 -4.30
N LEU A 238 -18.62 7.57 -4.83
CA LEU A 238 -17.25 7.65 -4.30
C LEU A 238 -17.21 8.04 -2.81
N ALA A 239 -18.12 8.93 -2.38
CA ALA A 239 -18.20 9.39 -0.99
C ALA A 239 -18.43 8.26 0.04
N LYS A 240 -19.14 7.19 -0.33
CA LYS A 240 -19.43 6.05 0.57
C LYS A 240 -18.36 4.97 0.55
N CYS A 241 -17.53 4.97 -0.50
CA CYS A 241 -16.59 3.90 -0.82
C CYS A 241 -15.20 4.46 -1.12
N SER A 242 -14.81 5.54 -0.44
CA SER A 242 -13.51 6.20 -0.58
C SER A 242 -12.33 5.31 -0.20
N TRP A 243 -12.59 4.23 0.54
CA TRP A 243 -11.60 3.24 0.96
C TRP A 243 -11.24 2.21 -0.13
N TRP A 244 -11.98 2.11 -1.24
CA TRP A 244 -11.74 1.10 -2.28
C TRP A 244 -10.36 1.25 -2.93
N ILE A 245 -10.06 2.44 -3.45
CA ILE A 245 -8.79 2.73 -4.13
C ILE A 245 -7.60 2.61 -3.16
N PRO A 246 -7.64 3.20 -1.94
CA PRO A 246 -6.57 3.02 -0.96
C PRO A 246 -6.30 1.56 -0.61
N SER A 247 -7.34 0.76 -0.36
CA SER A 247 -7.19 -0.66 -0.03
C SER A 247 -6.60 -1.45 -1.20
N ALA A 248 -7.09 -1.24 -2.42
CA ALA A 248 -6.55 -1.90 -3.61
C ALA A 248 -5.09 -1.53 -3.87
N THR A 249 -4.74 -0.24 -3.75
CA THR A 249 -3.38 0.26 -3.95
C THR A 249 -2.41 -0.31 -2.92
N LYS A 250 -2.83 -0.42 -1.65
CA LYS A 250 -2.03 -1.09 -0.60
C LYS A 250 -1.79 -2.57 -0.89
N VAL A 251 -2.82 -3.30 -1.30
CA VAL A 251 -2.68 -4.72 -1.67
C VAL A 251 -1.78 -4.87 -2.90
N LEU A 252 -1.92 -4.00 -3.92
CA LEU A 252 -1.00 -3.96 -5.05
C LEU A 252 0.44 -3.68 -4.62
N GLY A 253 0.64 -2.87 -3.58
CA GLY A 253 1.94 -2.67 -2.93
C GLY A 253 2.56 -3.96 -2.37
N LEU A 254 1.75 -4.91 -1.88
CA LEU A 254 2.23 -6.24 -1.46
C LEU A 254 2.75 -7.05 -2.66
N PHE A 255 2.07 -6.97 -3.81
CA PHE A 255 2.56 -7.58 -5.04
C PHE A 255 3.87 -6.91 -5.49
N ASN A 256 3.95 -5.58 -5.48
CA ASN A 256 5.20 -4.89 -5.82
C ASN A 256 6.34 -5.31 -4.89
N ALA A 257 6.11 -5.39 -3.58
CA ALA A 257 7.08 -5.89 -2.62
C ALA A 257 7.50 -7.35 -2.90
N ALA A 258 6.54 -8.23 -3.22
CA ALA A 258 6.81 -9.61 -3.61
C ALA A 258 7.68 -9.69 -4.87
N ASN A 259 7.45 -8.81 -5.84
CA ASN A 259 8.27 -8.69 -7.04
C ASN A 259 9.69 -8.23 -6.70
N SER A 260 9.84 -7.23 -5.82
CA SER A 260 11.15 -6.69 -5.39
C SER A 260 12.00 -7.67 -4.60
N VAL A 261 11.41 -8.47 -3.71
CA VAL A 261 12.15 -9.50 -2.96
C VAL A 261 12.43 -10.76 -3.79
N SER A 262 11.94 -10.83 -5.03
CA SER A 262 12.23 -11.90 -5.98
C SER A 262 13.51 -11.62 -6.76
N SER A 263 14.34 -12.64 -6.92
CA SER A 263 15.55 -12.57 -7.74
C SER A 263 15.59 -13.81 -8.64
N PRO A 264 15.36 -13.67 -9.96
CA PRO A 264 15.00 -12.43 -10.66
C PRO A 264 13.57 -11.93 -10.30
N PRO A 265 13.22 -10.66 -10.62
CA PRO A 265 11.85 -10.17 -10.52
C PRO A 265 10.88 -11.06 -11.32
N ILE A 266 9.65 -11.23 -10.79
CA ILE A 266 8.61 -12.09 -11.37
C ILE A 266 8.07 -11.49 -12.67
N MET A 267 7.97 -10.16 -12.71
CA MET A 267 7.58 -9.37 -13.89
C MET A 267 8.30 -8.01 -13.91
N PRO A 268 8.39 -7.34 -15.07
CA PRO A 268 8.93 -5.99 -15.17
C PRO A 268 8.18 -5.01 -14.25
N PHE A 269 8.90 -4.09 -13.60
CA PHE A 269 8.29 -3.05 -12.75
C PHE A 269 7.41 -2.07 -13.53
N THR A 270 7.63 -1.94 -14.85
CA THR A 270 6.79 -1.14 -15.74
C THR A 270 5.37 -1.68 -15.85
N ASP A 271 5.18 -2.99 -15.65
CA ASP A 271 3.85 -3.63 -15.72
C ASP A 271 3.00 -3.30 -14.47
N PHE A 272 3.57 -2.67 -13.43
CA PHE A 272 2.82 -2.13 -12.29
C PHE A 272 2.27 -0.73 -12.56
N TYR A 273 2.67 -0.08 -13.65
CA TYR A 273 2.23 1.28 -13.94
C TYR A 273 0.76 1.29 -14.33
N ASN A 274 -0.01 2.17 -13.70
CA ASN A 274 -1.37 2.45 -14.12
C ASN A 274 -1.41 3.71 -14.98
N ILE A 275 -1.38 3.54 -16.29
CA ILE A 275 -1.40 4.64 -17.25
C ILE A 275 -2.68 5.47 -17.18
N THR A 276 -3.80 4.94 -16.69
CA THR A 276 -5.03 5.74 -16.56
C THR A 276 -4.87 6.85 -15.54
N LEU A 277 -3.91 6.71 -14.61
CA LEU A 277 -3.61 7.76 -13.66
C LEU A 277 -3.07 8.99 -14.37
N ASP A 278 -2.41 8.89 -15.55
CA ASP A 278 -1.90 10.01 -16.37
C ASP A 278 -2.97 11.09 -16.68
N HIS A 279 -4.27 10.75 -16.54
CA HIS A 279 -5.40 11.64 -16.75
C HIS A 279 -5.88 12.37 -15.48
N ILE A 280 -5.30 12.09 -14.31
CA ILE A 280 -5.60 12.77 -13.05
C ILE A 280 -4.74 14.04 -12.93
N ASP A 281 -5.26 15.07 -12.27
CA ASP A 281 -4.44 16.21 -11.86
C ASP A 281 -3.45 15.81 -10.76
N PHE A 282 -2.30 15.26 -11.18
CA PHE A 282 -1.24 14.89 -10.23
C PHE A 282 -0.62 16.07 -9.51
N MET A 283 -0.79 17.29 -10.01
CA MET A 283 -0.30 18.46 -9.30
C MET A 283 -1.15 18.75 -8.07
N GLU A 284 -2.46 18.47 -8.13
CA GLU A 284 -3.34 18.48 -6.97
C GLU A 284 -3.01 17.33 -6.00
N GLU A 285 -2.79 16.12 -6.50
CA GLU A 285 -2.34 14.97 -5.69
C GLU A 285 -1.01 15.26 -4.96
N TYR A 286 -0.03 15.79 -5.68
CA TYR A 286 1.27 16.17 -5.12
C TYR A 286 1.13 17.25 -4.05
N ARG A 287 0.32 18.29 -4.28
CA ARG A 287 0.04 19.32 -3.26
C ARG A 287 -0.64 18.72 -2.03
N THR A 288 -1.59 17.81 -2.23
CA THR A 288 -2.28 17.10 -1.14
C THR A 288 -1.27 16.27 -0.34
N TRP A 289 -0.42 15.49 -1.01
CA TRP A 289 0.61 14.71 -0.37
C TRP A 289 1.63 15.58 0.41
N GLN A 290 2.07 16.71 -0.15
CA GLN A 290 2.99 17.65 0.49
C GLN A 290 2.38 18.30 1.74
N ASN A 291 1.17 18.85 1.62
CA ASN A 291 0.50 19.57 2.72
C ASN A 291 0.10 18.65 3.85
N TYR A 292 -0.19 17.38 3.52
CA TYR A 292 -0.74 16.41 4.45
C TYR A 292 0.18 15.22 4.67
N GLY A 293 1.50 15.41 4.57
CA GLY A 293 2.52 14.34 4.61
C GLY A 293 2.50 13.43 5.84
N ASN A 294 1.73 13.76 6.88
CA ASN A 294 1.47 12.96 8.09
C ASN A 294 -0.04 12.72 8.37
N SER A 295 -0.93 13.02 7.43
CA SER A 295 -2.37 12.77 7.59
C SER A 295 -2.75 11.37 7.14
N ASN A 296 -3.85 10.84 7.66
CA ASN A 296 -4.43 9.56 7.25
C ASN A 296 -5.14 9.63 5.86
N ARG A 297 -4.85 10.64 5.04
CA ARG A 297 -5.41 10.78 3.69
C ARG A 297 -4.55 10.05 2.68
N PHE A 298 -5.22 9.34 1.79
CA PHE A 298 -4.60 8.64 0.67
C PHE A 298 -4.16 9.63 -0.41
N SER A 299 -2.99 9.38 -0.99
CA SER A 299 -2.56 9.95 -2.26
C SER A 299 -1.72 8.95 -3.04
N PHE A 300 -1.84 8.95 -4.36
CA PHE A 300 -1.03 8.07 -5.20
C PHE A 300 0.48 8.38 -5.11
N CYS A 301 0.87 9.59 -4.70
CA CYS A 301 2.27 9.94 -4.45
C CYS A 301 2.92 9.10 -3.34
N GLN A 302 2.15 8.49 -2.45
CA GLN A 302 2.63 7.54 -1.43
C GLN A 302 3.02 6.18 -2.02
N PHE A 303 2.62 5.89 -3.27
CA PHE A 303 2.80 4.60 -3.92
C PHE A 303 3.51 4.76 -5.28
N PRO A 304 4.79 5.14 -5.33
CA PRO A 304 5.47 5.46 -6.60
C PRO A 304 5.48 4.33 -7.63
N PHE A 305 5.41 3.06 -7.21
CA PHE A 305 5.44 1.92 -8.12
C PHE A 305 4.28 1.90 -9.13
N ILE A 306 3.13 2.53 -8.80
CA ILE A 306 1.96 2.57 -9.70
C ILE A 306 2.03 3.71 -10.71
N LEU A 307 2.92 4.69 -10.49
CA LEU A 307 3.02 5.90 -11.30
C LEU A 307 3.87 5.66 -12.55
N SER A 308 3.41 6.19 -13.67
CA SER A 308 4.17 6.18 -14.93
C SER A 308 5.45 7.02 -14.81
N THR A 309 6.42 6.78 -15.68
CA THR A 309 7.65 7.57 -15.75
C THR A 309 7.36 9.05 -16.04
N VAL A 310 6.33 9.35 -16.83
CA VAL A 310 5.93 10.73 -17.17
C VAL A 310 5.48 11.47 -15.92
N VAL A 311 4.62 10.85 -15.11
CA VAL A 311 4.12 11.43 -13.87
C VAL A 311 5.23 11.60 -12.85
N LYS A 312 6.09 10.57 -12.68
CA LYS A 312 7.24 10.66 -11.76
C LYS A 312 8.17 11.81 -12.15
N LYS A 313 8.45 11.98 -13.45
CA LYS A 313 9.26 13.09 -13.96
C LYS A 313 8.61 14.44 -13.65
N ALA A 314 7.30 14.58 -13.85
CA ALA A 314 6.57 15.80 -13.54
C ALA A 314 6.61 16.15 -12.04
N ILE A 315 6.44 15.15 -11.17
CA ILE A 315 6.54 15.33 -9.70
C ILE A 315 7.94 15.79 -9.31
N ILE A 316 8.99 15.11 -9.79
CA ILE A 316 10.39 15.46 -9.48
C ILE A 316 10.74 16.86 -9.98
N GLN A 317 10.32 17.19 -11.20
CA GLN A 317 10.54 18.52 -11.77
C GLN A 317 9.86 19.59 -10.91
N LYS A 318 8.62 19.36 -10.48
CA LYS A 318 7.92 20.33 -9.65
C LYS A 318 8.57 20.50 -8.28
N ASP A 319 8.95 19.40 -7.66
CA ASP A 319 9.57 19.42 -6.35
C ASP A 319 10.90 20.20 -6.40
N SER A 320 11.70 19.98 -7.44
CA SER A 320 12.93 20.74 -7.68
C SER A 320 12.68 22.24 -7.86
N GLU A 321 11.66 22.64 -8.62
CA GLU A 321 11.27 24.05 -8.76
C GLU A 321 10.86 24.67 -7.42
N GLN A 322 10.07 23.96 -6.61
CA GLN A 322 9.62 24.43 -5.30
C GLN A 322 10.77 24.57 -4.31
N GLN A 323 11.68 23.60 -4.27
CA GLN A 323 12.89 23.65 -3.45
C GLN A 323 13.77 24.84 -3.84
N MET A 324 13.98 25.05 -5.14
CA MET A 324 14.75 26.19 -5.64
C MET A 324 14.12 27.54 -5.23
N ILE A 325 12.79 27.68 -5.36
CA ILE A 325 12.08 28.89 -4.93
C ILE A 325 12.17 29.08 -3.41
N SER A 326 12.03 28.00 -2.63
CA SER A 326 12.12 28.03 -1.17
C SER A 326 13.52 28.48 -0.72
N GLN A 327 14.57 27.87 -1.27
CA GLN A 327 15.96 28.24 -0.98
C GLN A 327 16.29 29.67 -1.39
N ALA A 328 15.82 30.11 -2.55
CA ALA A 328 15.92 31.51 -2.99
C ALA A 328 15.29 32.46 -1.97
N ARG A 329 14.06 32.16 -1.50
CA ARG A 329 13.36 32.95 -0.49
C ARG A 329 14.11 32.96 0.84
N GLN A 330 14.58 31.82 1.33
CA GLN A 330 15.33 31.72 2.58
C GLN A 330 16.65 32.51 2.51
N SER A 331 17.39 32.39 1.40
CA SER A 331 18.61 33.16 1.14
C SER A 331 18.34 34.67 1.17
N LEU A 332 17.28 35.13 0.50
CA LEU A 332 16.86 36.53 0.52
C LEU A 332 16.48 37.00 1.94
N VAL A 333 15.63 36.24 2.65
CA VAL A 333 15.18 36.57 4.01
C VAL A 333 16.36 36.64 4.97
N SER A 334 17.31 35.70 4.90
CA SER A 334 18.50 35.69 5.75
C SER A 334 19.36 36.94 5.55
N LYS A 335 19.53 37.40 4.31
CA LYS A 335 20.29 38.62 3.98
C LYS A 335 19.59 39.89 4.43
N VAL A 336 18.27 39.96 4.25
CA VAL A 336 17.44 41.08 4.74
C VAL A 336 17.50 41.15 6.27
N SER A 337 17.38 40.01 6.96
CA SER A 337 17.48 39.94 8.43
C SER A 337 18.84 40.40 8.95
N ARG A 338 19.92 40.17 8.20
CA ARG A 338 21.28 40.61 8.53
C ARG A 338 21.60 42.04 8.06
N ARG A 339 20.61 42.77 7.52
CA ARG A 339 20.74 44.13 6.96
C ARG A 339 21.84 44.25 5.88
N GLN A 340 22.10 43.17 5.15
CA GLN A 340 23.05 43.17 4.04
C GLN A 340 22.37 43.67 2.76
N ARG A 341 23.14 44.30 1.86
CA ARG A 341 22.63 44.62 0.52
C ARG A 341 22.29 43.32 -0.22
N VAL A 342 21.09 43.26 -0.77
CA VAL A 342 20.63 42.12 -1.57
C VAL A 342 21.18 42.27 -2.98
N ASP A 343 22.02 41.33 -3.41
CA ASP A 343 22.43 41.16 -4.80
C ASP A 343 21.63 40.01 -5.40
N MET A 344 20.94 40.26 -6.51
CA MET A 344 20.13 39.25 -7.21
C MET A 344 20.97 38.15 -7.84
N ASN A 345 22.27 38.37 -8.06
CA ASN A 345 23.19 37.33 -8.54
C ASN A 345 23.28 36.13 -7.59
N LEU A 346 22.84 36.26 -6.33
CA LEU A 346 22.77 35.15 -5.39
C LEU A 346 21.68 34.12 -5.68
N LEU A 347 20.72 34.43 -6.55
CA LEU A 347 19.66 33.49 -6.93
C LEU A 347 20.15 32.49 -7.99
N PHE A 348 21.36 32.68 -8.50
CA PHE A 348 21.94 31.88 -9.57
C PHE A 348 23.32 31.37 -9.16
N LEU A 349 23.62 30.13 -9.54
CA LEU A 349 24.97 29.61 -9.48
C LEU A 349 25.75 30.14 -10.70
N ASN A 350 26.70 31.04 -10.46
CA ASN A 350 27.54 31.60 -11.51
C ASN A 350 28.84 30.78 -11.61
N ILE A 351 28.94 29.92 -12.63
CA ILE A 351 30.14 29.10 -12.86
C ILE A 351 31.02 29.79 -13.92
N LYS A 352 32.24 30.15 -13.55
CA LYS A 352 33.20 30.78 -14.48
C LYS A 352 34.21 29.74 -14.96
N VAL A 353 34.15 29.41 -16.25
CA VAL A 353 34.99 28.36 -16.84
C VAL A 353 35.72 28.83 -18.08
N ARG A 354 36.95 28.34 -18.26
CA ARG A 354 37.69 28.52 -19.52
C ARG A 354 37.32 27.41 -20.49
N ARG A 355 37.08 27.78 -21.76
CA ARG A 355 36.71 26.81 -22.81
C ARG A 355 37.73 25.67 -22.97
N ALA A 356 39.01 25.94 -22.74
CA ALA A 356 40.07 24.93 -22.83
C ALA A 356 40.15 23.98 -21.62
N GLN A 357 39.54 24.34 -20.48
CA GLN A 357 39.63 23.64 -19.20
C GLN A 357 38.26 23.46 -18.55
N LEU A 358 37.23 23.21 -19.37
CA LEU A 358 35.83 23.13 -18.96
C LEU A 358 35.60 22.15 -17.80
N LEU A 359 36.22 20.97 -17.84
CA LEU A 359 35.99 19.92 -16.85
C LEU A 359 36.60 20.29 -15.49
N SER A 360 37.87 20.70 -15.45
CA SER A 360 38.54 21.06 -14.20
C SER A 360 37.92 22.31 -13.58
N ASP A 361 37.71 23.35 -14.38
CA ASP A 361 37.16 24.62 -13.88
C ASP A 361 35.72 24.43 -13.35
N SER A 362 34.89 23.59 -14.00
CA SER A 362 33.55 23.28 -13.50
C SER A 362 33.57 22.53 -12.18
N LEU A 363 34.47 21.55 -12.02
CA LEU A 363 34.62 20.80 -10.78
C LEU A 363 35.09 21.71 -9.64
N ASP A 364 36.07 22.57 -9.91
CA ASP A 364 36.62 23.51 -8.93
C ASP A 364 35.60 24.57 -8.49
N GLU A 365 34.72 25.02 -9.38
CA GLU A 365 33.66 26.00 -9.04
C GLU A 365 32.46 25.37 -8.30
N VAL A 366 32.19 24.07 -8.51
CA VAL A 366 31.05 23.38 -7.87
C VAL A 366 31.43 22.78 -6.50
N SER A 367 32.68 22.32 -6.32
CA SER A 367 33.12 21.61 -5.11
C SER A 367 33.14 22.44 -3.81
N PRO A 368 33.42 23.75 -3.82
CA PRO A 368 33.33 24.61 -2.63
C PRO A 368 31.89 25.07 -2.33
N ASN A 369 31.09 25.28 -3.39
CA ASN A 369 29.71 25.79 -3.28
C ASN A 369 28.73 24.74 -2.73
N SER A 370 29.03 23.45 -2.87
CA SER A 370 28.25 22.36 -2.28
C SER A 370 28.20 22.41 -0.75
N ASN A 371 29.28 22.83 -0.08
CA ASN A 371 29.32 22.96 1.38
C ASN A 371 28.47 24.13 1.91
N HIS A 372 28.29 25.20 1.14
CA HIS A 372 27.47 26.35 1.53
C HIS A 372 25.97 26.05 1.42
N CYS A 373 25.56 25.25 0.43
CA CYS A 373 24.20 24.72 0.30
C CYS A 373 23.83 23.74 1.42
N ILE A 374 24.79 22.99 1.97
CA ILE A 374 24.53 22.00 3.04
C ILE A 374 24.45 22.67 4.43
N SER A 375 25.17 23.77 4.66
CA SER A 375 25.23 24.42 5.98
C SER A 375 23.97 25.20 6.41
N HIS A 376 23.00 25.39 5.52
CA HIS A 376 21.76 26.12 5.80
C HIS A 376 20.50 25.24 5.83
N GLY A 377 20.64 23.94 5.61
CA GLY A 377 19.53 22.99 5.75
C GLY A 377 19.31 22.58 7.20
N GLY A 378 18.26 23.12 7.82
CA GLY A 378 17.79 22.66 9.12
C GLY A 378 17.32 21.19 9.07
N ALA A 379 17.24 20.55 10.24
CA ALA A 379 16.86 19.14 10.40
C ALA A 379 15.53 18.72 9.70
N ASP A 380 14.67 19.68 9.35
CA ASP A 380 13.43 19.44 8.61
C ASP A 380 13.63 19.19 7.10
N GLU A 381 14.75 19.62 6.49
CA GLU A 381 15.07 19.36 5.08
C GLU A 381 15.47 17.90 4.81
N TRP A 382 16.02 17.21 5.82
CA TRP A 382 16.34 15.78 5.72
C TRP A 382 15.09 14.90 5.63
N SER A 383 13.95 15.35 6.18
CA SER A 383 12.67 14.65 6.03
C SER A 383 12.14 14.67 4.58
N LEU A 384 12.36 15.76 3.85
CA LEU A 384 11.95 15.88 2.45
C LEU A 384 12.90 15.16 1.51
N LEU A 385 14.21 15.17 1.79
CA LEU A 385 15.17 14.32 1.10
C LEU A 385 14.94 12.84 1.37
N GLU A 386 14.53 12.41 2.56
CA GLU A 386 14.06 11.04 2.82
C GLU A 386 12.82 10.69 1.99
N LYS A 387 11.84 11.60 1.89
CA LYS A 387 10.67 11.43 1.00
C LYS A 387 11.06 11.37 -0.47
N LEU A 388 12.08 12.12 -0.88
CA LEU A 388 12.65 12.07 -2.22
C LEU A 388 13.51 10.83 -2.43
N ILE A 389 14.17 10.31 -1.40
CA ILE A 389 14.90 9.04 -1.38
C ILE A 389 13.92 7.88 -1.51
N ILE A 390 12.74 7.95 -0.89
CA ILE A 390 11.64 6.98 -1.11
C ILE A 390 11.16 7.03 -2.57
N LEU A 391 11.12 8.21 -3.20
CA LEU A 391 10.85 8.36 -4.64
C LEU A 391 12.05 7.98 -5.55
N LYS A 392 13.29 8.12 -5.07
CA LYS A 392 14.53 7.85 -5.82
C LYS A 392 15.03 6.40 -5.69
N HIS A 393 14.76 5.70 -4.59
CA HIS A 393 15.10 4.29 -4.38
C HIS A 393 14.11 3.32 -5.07
N VAL A 394 13.17 3.86 -5.87
CA VAL A 394 12.21 3.11 -6.69
C VAL A 394 12.44 3.36 -8.21
N PHE A 395 13.55 4.02 -8.58
CA PHE A 395 14.03 4.03 -9.96
C PHE A 395 15.05 2.91 -10.20
#